data_AF-A0A349GZ19-F1
#
_entry.id   AF-A0A349GZ19-F1
#
_cell.length_a   1.000
_cell.length_b   1.000
_cell.length_c   1.000
_cell.angle_alpha   90.00
_cell.angle_beta   90.00
_cell.angle_gamma   90.00
#
_symmetry.space_group_name_H-M   'P 1'
#
loop_
_entity.id
_entity.type
_entity.pdbx_description
1 polymer ?
#
loop_
_entity_poly.entity_id
_entity_poly.type
_entity_poly.pdbx_seq_one_letter_code
_entity_poly.pdbx_strand_id
1 'polypeptide(L)'
;MDFPWYAFLTVLSVTWGACIGSFLNVCIYRIPLDLSVSRPGSHCPACKQPIRWYQNIPVLAFLYLRGKCARCGIRISPRYVLVEILTALLFLLAWLKFDMEGGTRLLGLSPGTDVALVPLFWLVIMGLVLGTFVDFEHMIIPDRVT
;
A
#
# COMPACT_ATOMS: atom_id res chain seq x y z
N MET A 1 18.58 -14.41 19.02
CA MET A 1 18.26 -13.36 18.04
C MET A 1 19.21 -13.48 16.86
N ASP A 2 18.82 -14.15 15.79
CA ASP A 2 19.60 -14.14 14.55
C ASP A 2 19.33 -12.81 13.84
N PHE A 3 20.03 -11.77 14.26
CA PHE A 3 19.96 -10.39 13.76
C PHE A 3 19.80 -10.20 12.22
N PRO A 4 20.37 -11.04 11.33
CA PRO A 4 20.29 -10.81 9.87
C PRO A 4 18.91 -11.02 9.26
N TRP A 5 18.16 -12.06 9.67
CA TRP A 5 16.87 -12.38 9.03
C TRP A 5 15.77 -11.41 9.46
N TYR A 6 15.81 -10.96 10.71
CA TYR A 6 14.87 -9.98 11.23
C TYR A 6 15.01 -8.62 10.52
N ALA A 7 16.24 -8.13 10.40
CA ALA A 7 16.52 -6.90 9.66
C ALA A 7 16.08 -7.01 8.19
N PHE A 8 16.36 -8.16 7.56
CA PHE A 8 15.91 -8.45 6.20
C PHE A 8 14.38 -8.40 6.07
N LEU A 9 13.64 -9.08 6.94
CA LEU A 9 12.17 -9.10 6.91
C LEU A 9 11.55 -7.74 7.25
N THR A 10 12.19 -6.96 8.11
CA THR A 10 11.79 -5.58 8.41
C THR A 10 11.86 -4.72 7.15
N VAL A 11 12.99 -4.75 6.43
CA VAL A 11 13.15 -4.01 5.16
C VAL A 11 12.19 -4.53 4.10
N LEU A 12 11.98 -5.84 4.03
CA LEU A 12 11.02 -6.47 3.14
C LEU A 12 9.59 -5.97 3.42
N SER A 13 9.16 -5.88 4.68
CA SER A 13 7.82 -5.44 5.06
C SER A 13 7.51 -4.03 4.55
N VAL A 14 8.47 -3.11 4.67
CA VAL A 14 8.33 -1.71 4.25
C VAL A 14 8.32 -1.60 2.72
N THR A 15 9.27 -2.24 2.05
CA THR A 15 9.39 -2.19 0.59
C THR A 15 8.22 -2.89 -0.10
N TRP A 16 7.81 -4.05 0.41
CA TRP A 16 6.63 -4.77 -0.06
C TRP A 16 5.35 -3.97 0.18
N GLY A 17 5.17 -3.41 1.38
CA GLY A 17 4.02 -2.55 1.69
C GLY A 17 3.93 -1.32 0.79
N ALA A 18 5.06 -0.69 0.46
CA ALA A 18 5.09 0.43 -0.50
C ALA A 18 4.69 0.00 -1.92
N CYS A 19 5.17 -1.16 -2.38
CA CYS A 19 4.77 -1.73 -3.68
C CYS A 19 3.27 -2.07 -3.73
N ILE A 20 2.74 -2.69 -2.66
CA ILE A 20 1.30 -2.97 -2.54
C ILE A 20 0.50 -1.68 -2.51
N GLY A 21 0.92 -0.66 -1.75
CA GLY A 21 0.26 0.66 -1.74
C GLY A 21 0.23 1.32 -3.12
N SER A 22 1.30 1.18 -3.91
CA SER A 22 1.35 1.69 -5.28
C SER A 22 0.37 0.95 -6.21
N PHE A 23 0.26 -0.37 -6.06
CA PHE A 23 -0.74 -1.17 -6.76
C PHE A 23 -2.18 -0.81 -6.32
N LEU A 24 -2.40 -0.58 -5.02
CA LEU A 24 -3.70 -0.17 -4.49
C LEU A 24 -4.20 1.13 -5.09
N ASN A 25 -3.32 2.10 -5.40
CA ASN A 25 -3.73 3.30 -6.13
C ASN A 25 -4.36 2.99 -7.50
N VAL A 26 -3.89 1.95 -8.19
CA VAL A 26 -4.48 1.49 -9.46
C VAL A 26 -5.86 0.86 -9.18
N CYS A 27 -5.97 0.02 -8.16
CA CYS A 27 -7.22 -0.63 -7.77
C CYS A 27 -8.29 0.40 -7.35
N ILE A 28 -7.94 1.35 -6.49
CA ILE A 28 -8.83 2.41 -5.99
C ILE A 28 -9.43 3.21 -7.15
N TYR A 29 -8.61 3.53 -8.15
CA TYR A 29 -9.07 4.29 -9.33
C TYR A 29 -9.88 3.44 -10.31
N ARG A 30 -9.48 2.18 -10.57
CA ARG A 30 -10.02 1.39 -11.69
C ARG A 30 -11.20 0.52 -11.32
N ILE A 31 -11.25 -0.04 -10.11
CA ILE A 31 -12.31 -0.98 -9.69
C ILE A 31 -13.69 -0.31 -9.71
N PRO A 32 -13.89 0.91 -9.16
CA PRO A 32 -15.21 1.56 -9.18
C PRO A 32 -15.69 1.94 -10.58
N LEU A 33 -14.78 2.01 -11.55
CA LEU A 33 -15.06 2.36 -12.94
C LEU A 33 -15.17 1.12 -13.86
N ASP A 34 -15.15 -0.09 -13.30
CA ASP A 34 -15.12 -1.36 -14.03
C ASP A 34 -13.98 -1.46 -15.07
N LEU A 35 -12.86 -0.76 -14.80
CA LEU A 35 -11.69 -0.75 -15.67
C LEU A 35 -10.75 -1.90 -15.32
N SER A 36 -10.08 -2.45 -16.34
CA SER A 36 -9.07 -3.50 -16.13
C SER A 36 -7.90 -2.98 -15.28
N VAL A 37 -7.61 -3.68 -14.18
CA VAL A 37 -6.47 -3.40 -13.29
C VAL A 37 -5.11 -3.72 -13.94
N SER A 38 -5.07 -4.63 -14.90
CA SER A 38 -3.83 -5.09 -15.54
C SER A 38 -3.52 -4.39 -16.86
N ARG A 39 -4.51 -3.88 -17.59
CA ARG A 39 -4.31 -3.26 -18.91
C ARG A 39 -5.16 -2.00 -19.10
N PRO A 40 -4.60 -0.91 -19.69
CA PRO A 40 -3.19 -0.69 -20.00
C PRO A 40 -2.34 -0.51 -18.72
N GLY A 41 -1.02 -0.56 -18.84
CA GLY A 41 -0.09 -0.34 -17.71
C GLY A 41 -0.20 1.07 -17.10
N SER A 42 0.63 1.37 -16.10
CA SER A 42 0.67 2.70 -15.46
C SER A 42 0.90 3.80 -16.51
N HIS A 43 0.02 4.79 -16.53
CA HIS A 43 0.08 5.91 -17.46
C HIS A 43 -0.34 7.21 -16.78
N CYS A 44 0.14 8.33 -17.30
CA CYS A 44 -0.29 9.64 -16.81
C CYS A 44 -1.77 9.88 -17.16
N PRO A 45 -2.62 10.33 -16.23
CA PRO A 45 -4.04 10.57 -16.53
C PRO A 45 -4.27 11.71 -17.52
N ALA A 46 -3.35 12.69 -17.62
CA ALA A 46 -3.49 13.84 -18.50
C ALA A 46 -2.95 13.58 -19.92
N CYS A 47 -1.70 13.15 -20.05
CA CYS A 47 -1.08 12.95 -21.37
C CYS A 47 -1.15 11.50 -21.88
N LYS A 48 -1.73 10.58 -21.09
CA LYS A 48 -1.91 9.15 -21.42
C LYS A 48 -0.63 8.38 -21.75
N GLN A 49 0.52 8.97 -21.46
CA GLN A 49 1.80 8.33 -21.73
C GLN A 49 2.09 7.22 -20.73
N PRO A 50 2.61 6.06 -21.20
CA PRO A 50 3.16 5.05 -20.30
C PRO A 50 4.23 5.64 -19.39
N ILE A 51 4.10 5.35 -18.09
CA ILE A 51 5.08 5.69 -17.06
C ILE A 51 6.21 4.65 -17.14
N ARG A 52 7.45 5.11 -17.21
CA ARG A 52 8.62 4.21 -17.22
C ARG A 52 8.74 3.52 -15.85
N TRP A 53 9.25 2.29 -15.81
CA TRP A 53 9.33 1.49 -14.59
C TRP A 53 9.99 2.23 -13.40
N TYR A 54 11.05 3.00 -13.64
CA TYR A 54 11.75 3.76 -12.60
C TYR A 54 10.99 5.02 -12.14
N GLN A 55 10.02 5.49 -12.93
CA GLN A 55 9.08 6.56 -12.56
C GLN A 55 7.86 6.01 -11.82
N ASN A 56 7.79 4.69 -11.65
CA ASN A 56 6.75 3.98 -10.90
C ASN A 56 7.31 3.38 -9.59
N ILE A 57 8.52 3.80 -9.16
CA ILE A 57 9.09 3.40 -7.87
C ILE A 57 8.34 4.16 -6.76
N PRO A 58 7.68 3.44 -5.82
CA PRO A 58 6.85 4.06 -4.79
C PRO A 58 7.62 5.11 -3.99
N VAL A 59 6.98 6.22 -3.65
CA VAL A 59 7.49 7.39 -2.89
C VAL A 59 8.64 8.13 -3.58
N LEU A 60 9.70 7.41 -3.96
CA LEU A 60 10.92 7.96 -4.56
C LEU A 60 10.65 8.65 -5.90
N ALA A 61 9.83 8.06 -6.77
CA ALA A 61 9.51 8.67 -8.05
C ALA A 61 8.77 10.00 -7.87
N PHE A 62 7.87 10.10 -6.90
CA PHE A 62 7.15 11.33 -6.60
C PHE A 62 8.08 12.42 -6.03
N LEU A 63 8.97 12.05 -5.12
CA LEU A 63 9.96 12.98 -4.55
C LEU A 63 10.92 13.50 -5.65
N TYR A 64 11.45 12.60 -6.48
CA TYR A 64 12.35 12.95 -7.57
C TYR A 64 11.68 13.85 -8.62
N LEU A 65 10.43 13.54 -9.00
CA LEU A 65 9.66 14.32 -9.96
C LEU A 65 8.96 15.54 -9.33
N ARG A 66 9.14 15.78 -8.02
CA ARG A 66 8.50 16.87 -7.25
C ARG A 66 6.98 16.89 -7.40
N GLY A 67 6.37 15.71 -7.40
CA GLY A 67 4.94 15.53 -7.57
C GLY A 67 4.40 15.94 -8.93
N LYS A 68 5.21 15.90 -10.00
CA LYS A 68 4.80 16.25 -11.36
C LYS A 68 5.03 15.12 -12.35
N CYS A 69 4.23 15.04 -13.40
CA CYS A 69 4.53 14.16 -14.52
C CYS A 69 5.80 14.64 -15.24
N ALA A 70 6.72 13.72 -15.51
CA ALA A 70 8.00 14.02 -16.18
C ALA A 70 7.86 14.59 -17.61
N ARG A 71 6.72 14.38 -18.29
CA ARG A 71 6.51 14.86 -19.67
C ARG A 71 5.59 16.07 -19.77
N CYS A 72 4.40 16.01 -19.17
CA CYS A 72 3.43 17.10 -19.27
C CYS A 72 3.44 18.07 -18.08
N GLY A 73 4.21 17.78 -17.02
CA GLY A 73 4.34 18.66 -15.86
C GLY A 73 3.09 18.77 -14.97
N ILE A 74 2.01 18.03 -15.27
CA ILE A 74 0.80 18.04 -14.44
C ILE A 74 1.13 17.55 -13.03
N ARG A 75 0.54 18.19 -12.03
CA ARG A 75 0.70 17.78 -10.63
C ARG A 75 -0.01 16.46 -10.40
N ILE A 76 0.72 15.48 -9.86
CA ILE A 76 0.17 14.21 -9.39
C ILE A 76 -0.37 14.45 -7.98
N SER A 77 -1.56 13.93 -7.69
CA SER A 77 -2.17 14.11 -6.38
C SER A 77 -1.28 13.52 -5.27
N PRO A 78 -1.04 14.24 -4.15
CA PRO A 78 -0.32 13.72 -3.00
C PRO A 78 -0.96 12.46 -2.41
N ARG A 79 -2.24 12.21 -2.69
CA ARG A 79 -2.97 11.00 -2.29
C ARG A 79 -2.22 9.72 -2.67
N TYR A 80 -1.62 9.69 -3.86
CA TYR A 80 -0.91 8.50 -4.34
C TYR A 80 0.23 8.11 -3.40
N VAL A 81 1.05 9.09 -3.02
CA VAL A 81 2.17 8.88 -2.08
C VAL A 81 1.67 8.62 -0.67
N LEU A 82 0.57 9.26 -0.26
CA LEU A 82 -0.01 9.02 1.05
C LEU A 82 -0.44 7.55 1.20
N VAL A 83 -1.09 6.97 0.20
CA VAL A 83 -1.49 5.55 0.20
C VAL A 83 -0.26 4.63 0.25
N GLU A 84 0.79 4.96 -0.51
CA GLU A 84 2.05 4.19 -0.51
C GLU A 84 2.73 4.20 0.87
N ILE A 85 2.88 5.38 1.48
CA ILE A 85 3.49 5.53 2.80
C ILE A 85 2.63 4.87 3.87
N LEU A 86 1.31 5.11 3.85
CA LEU A 86 0.39 4.52 4.82
C LEU A 86 0.44 2.99 4.77
N THR A 87 0.42 2.40 3.57
CA THR A 87 0.47 0.94 3.41
C THR A 87 1.82 0.38 3.89
N ALA A 88 2.93 1.04 3.56
CA ALA A 88 4.26 0.66 4.05
C ALA A 88 4.36 0.71 5.58
N LEU A 89 3.81 1.77 6.20
CA LEU A 89 3.78 1.91 7.65
C LEU A 89 2.89 0.86 8.31
N LEU A 90 1.70 0.58 7.78
CA LEU A 90 0.80 -0.44 8.33
C LEU A 90 1.41 -1.84 8.23
N PHE A 91 2.12 -2.15 7.14
CA PHE A 91 2.82 -3.42 6.97
C PHE A 91 3.98 -3.56 7.97
N LEU A 92 4.74 -2.48 8.19
CA LEU A 92 5.79 -2.42 9.19
C LEU A 92 5.22 -2.57 10.61
N LEU A 93 4.15 -1.86 10.95
CA LEU A 93 3.51 -1.96 12.26
C LEU A 93 2.96 -3.36 12.52
N ALA A 94 2.38 -4.00 11.50
CA ALA A 94 1.99 -5.40 11.58
C ALA A 94 3.19 -6.29 11.88
N TRP A 95 4.30 -6.11 11.17
CA TRP A 95 5.55 -6.85 11.40
C TRP A 95 6.10 -6.66 12.83
N LEU A 96 6.26 -5.41 13.28
CA LEU A 96 6.80 -5.07 14.60
C LEU A 96 5.91 -5.58 15.75
N LYS A 97 4.60 -5.66 15.54
CA LYS A 97 3.67 -6.19 16.55
C LYS A 97 3.92 -7.67 16.86
N PHE A 98 4.34 -8.45 15.88
CA PHE A 98 4.62 -9.89 16.04
C PHE A 98 6.03 -10.18 16.55
N ASP A 99 6.91 -9.17 16.61
CA ASP A 99 8.29 -9.30 17.05
C ASP A 99 8.50 -9.04 18.55
N MET A 100 7.67 -8.20 19.18
CA MET A 100 7.88 -7.88 20.59
C MET A 100 7.69 -9.14 21.46
N GLU A 101 8.76 -9.58 22.12
CA GLU A 101 8.85 -10.72 23.06
C GLU A 101 7.83 -10.69 24.23
N GLY A 102 6.96 -9.68 24.30
CA GLY A 102 5.85 -9.54 25.26
C GLY A 102 4.55 -9.03 24.65
N GLY A 103 4.30 -9.26 23.35
CA GLY A 103 3.06 -8.86 22.68
C GLY A 103 1.83 -9.41 23.40
N THR A 104 1.01 -8.50 23.94
CA THR A 104 -0.21 -8.81 24.71
C THR A 104 -1.03 -9.90 24.02
N ARG A 105 -1.24 -11.01 24.72
CA ARG A 105 -2.00 -12.21 24.32
C ARG A 105 -3.49 -11.90 24.09
N LEU A 106 -3.82 -11.13 23.08
CA LEU A 106 -5.22 -10.82 22.78
C LEU A 106 -5.98 -12.02 22.21
N LEU A 107 -5.27 -13.05 21.71
CA LEU A 107 -5.87 -14.24 21.07
C LEU A 107 -5.28 -15.60 21.51
N GLY A 108 -4.39 -15.62 22.52
CA GLY A 108 -3.82 -16.88 23.03
C GLY A 108 -2.83 -17.62 22.10
N LEU A 109 -2.42 -17.00 21.00
CA LEU A 109 -1.42 -17.56 20.08
C LEU A 109 0.01 -17.15 20.52
N SER A 110 0.98 -18.05 20.31
CA SER A 110 2.34 -17.97 20.87
C SER A 110 3.27 -17.10 20.02
N PRO A 111 4.11 -16.22 20.61
CA PRO A 111 5.01 -15.32 19.87
C PRO A 111 6.00 -16.03 18.93
N GLY A 112 6.27 -17.33 19.14
CA GLY A 112 7.25 -18.09 18.35
C GLY A 112 6.71 -18.76 17.08
N THR A 113 5.38 -18.83 16.89
CA THR A 113 4.73 -19.54 15.76
C THR A 113 3.97 -18.62 14.80
N ASP A 114 3.83 -17.33 15.14
CA ASP A 114 2.83 -16.44 14.53
C ASP A 114 3.37 -15.51 13.43
N VAL A 115 4.68 -15.52 13.14
CA VAL A 115 5.24 -14.78 11.97
C VAL A 115 4.61 -15.25 10.65
N ALA A 116 4.13 -16.49 10.59
CA ALA A 116 3.38 -17.04 9.47
C ALA A 116 1.98 -16.39 9.29
N LEU A 117 1.47 -15.69 10.31
CA LEU A 117 0.21 -14.93 10.22
C LEU A 117 0.42 -13.53 9.64
N VAL A 118 1.65 -13.00 9.61
CA VAL A 118 1.94 -11.66 9.08
C VAL A 118 1.38 -11.46 7.65
N PRO A 119 1.52 -12.41 6.71
CA PRO A 119 0.88 -12.31 5.39
C PRO A 119 -0.65 -12.20 5.43
N LEU A 120 -1.31 -12.86 6.38
CA LEU A 120 -2.76 -12.74 6.58
C LEU A 120 -3.12 -11.33 7.04
N PHE A 121 -2.38 -10.76 8.00
CA PHE A 121 -2.57 -9.37 8.43
C PHE A 121 -2.34 -8.39 7.28
N TRP A 122 -1.30 -8.59 6.47
CA TRP A 122 -1.05 -7.79 5.28
C TRP A 122 -2.18 -7.86 4.25
N LEU A 123 -2.77 -9.05 4.04
CA LEU A 123 -3.93 -9.22 3.16
C LEU A 123 -5.16 -8.48 3.69
N VAL A 124 -5.42 -8.56 4.99
CA VAL A 124 -6.51 -7.81 5.64
C VAL A 124 -6.28 -6.31 5.52
N ILE A 125 -5.06 -5.83 5.81
CA ILE A 125 -4.68 -4.42 5.69
C ILE A 125 -4.88 -3.93 4.24
N MET A 126 -4.45 -4.71 3.25
CA MET A 126 -4.65 -4.37 1.84
C MET A 126 -6.14 -4.18 1.50
N GLY A 127 -7.00 -5.11 1.96
CA GLY A 127 -8.45 -5.01 1.76
C GLY A 127 -9.08 -3.81 2.45
N LEU A 128 -8.67 -3.52 3.69
CA LEU A 128 -9.14 -2.36 4.45
C LEU A 128 -8.73 -1.04 3.79
N VAL A 129 -7.45 -0.90 3.42
CA VAL A 129 -6.95 0.30 2.73
C VAL A 129 -7.71 0.49 1.41
N LEU A 130 -7.87 -0.57 0.61
CA LEU A 130 -8.64 -0.49 -0.64
C LEU A 130 -10.07 -0.02 -0.39
N GLY A 131 -10.79 -0.69 0.50
CA GLY A 131 -12.19 -0.38 0.81
C GLY A 131 -12.36 1.04 1.33
N THR A 132 -11.52 1.46 2.28
CA THR A 132 -11.53 2.81 2.86
C THR A 132 -11.33 3.89 1.81
N PHE A 133 -10.34 3.78 0.92
CA PHE A 133 -10.10 4.82 -0.08
C PHE A 133 -11.13 4.82 -1.21
N VAL A 134 -11.64 3.66 -1.61
CA VAL A 134 -12.76 3.58 -2.57
C VAL A 134 -13.99 4.26 -1.98
N ASP A 135 -14.30 3.96 -0.72
CA ASP A 135 -15.44 4.53 -0.02
C ASP A 135 -15.31 6.04 0.19
N PHE A 136 -14.12 6.54 0.57
CA PHE A 136 -13.86 7.98 0.66
C PHE A 136 -14.10 8.73 -0.67
N GLU A 137 -13.92 8.08 -1.82
CA GLU A 137 -14.12 8.70 -3.14
C GLU A 137 -15.53 8.58 -3.67
N HIS A 138 -16.22 7.46 -3.40
CA HIS A 138 -17.49 7.12 -4.03
C HIS A 138 -18.67 7.11 -3.06
N MET A 139 -18.42 7.18 -1.75
CA MET A 139 -19.43 7.15 -0.67
C MET A 139 -20.46 6.02 -0.89
N ILE A 140 -19.95 4.82 -1.17
CA ILE A 140 -20.79 3.66 -1.53
C ILE A 140 -21.40 3.05 -0.26
N ILE A 141 -20.69 3.13 0.87
CA ILE A 141 -21.18 2.61 2.15
C ILE A 141 -22.16 3.62 2.77
N PRO A 142 -23.42 3.25 3.05
CA PRO A 142 -24.38 4.17 3.66
C PRO A 142 -24.01 4.47 5.12
N ASP A 143 -24.00 5.76 5.48
CA ASP A 143 -23.68 6.26 6.84
C ASP A 143 -24.67 5.81 7.92
N ARG A 144 -25.83 5.28 7.50
CA ARG A 144 -26.90 4.85 8.40
C ARG A 144 -27.58 3.60 7.85
N VAL A 145 -27.72 2.60 8.72
CA VAL A 145 -28.57 1.42 8.49
C VAL A 145 -29.83 1.65 9.30
N THR A 146 -30.86 2.21 8.66
CA THR A 146 -32.22 2.35 9.22
C THR A 146 -33.11 1.26 8.66
#